data_AF-Q7TM38-F1
#
_entry.id   AF-Q7TM38-F1
#
_cell.length_a   1.000
_cell.length_b   1.000
_cell.length_c   1.000
_cell.angle_alpha   90.00
_cell.angle_beta   90.00
_cell.angle_gamma   90.00
#
_symmetry.space_group_name_H-M   'P 1'
#
loop_
_entity.id
_entity.type
_entity.pdbx_description
1 polymer ?
#
loop_
_entity_poly.entity_id
_entity_poly.type
_entity_poly.pdbx_seq_one_letter_code
_entity_poly.pdbx_strand_id
1 'polypeptide(L)'
;RGHTVVWHSQLPGWVSNGGFSATDLDSIMKNHITNEVTHYKGQLYAWDVVNEAFNEDGTYRSSVFYNTLGSGFIAKAFAYAHAGDPSAKLSLNDYN
;
A
#
# COMPACT_ATOMS: atom_id res chain seq x y z
N ARG A 1 6.02 -5.72 13.84
CA ARG A 1 5.76 -4.68 12.82
C ARG A 1 5.44 -5.42 11.54
N GLY A 2 4.29 -5.15 10.92
CA GLY A 2 3.97 -5.71 9.61
C GLY A 2 4.71 -4.93 8.52
N HIS A 3 5.28 -5.65 7.55
CA HIS A 3 6.07 -5.09 6.46
C HIS A 3 5.87 -5.97 5.22
N THR A 4 5.26 -5.51 4.14
CA THR A 4 4.55 -4.24 3.90
C THR A 4 3.33 -4.55 3.01
N VAL A 5 2.30 -3.71 3.00
CA VAL A 5 1.05 -4.00 2.24
C VAL A 5 0.93 -3.27 0.90
N VAL A 6 1.76 -2.27 0.63
CA VAL A 6 1.86 -1.64 -0.69
C VAL A 6 3.33 -1.33 -1.00
N TRP A 7 3.87 -2.00 -2.02
CA TRP A 7 5.23 -1.76 -2.49
C TRP A 7 5.34 -2.05 -3.99
N HIS A 8 6.22 -1.33 -4.67
CA HIS A 8 6.50 -1.52 -6.09
C HIS A 8 7.28 -2.81 -6.37
N SER A 9 8.04 -3.31 -5.38
CA SER A 9 8.85 -4.51 -5.47
C SER A 9 8.12 -5.73 -4.89
N GLN A 10 8.56 -6.92 -5.30
CA GLN A 10 8.02 -8.23 -4.86
C GLN A 10 6.49 -8.37 -5.07
N LEU A 11 5.93 -7.57 -5.98
CA LEU A 11 4.52 -7.58 -6.31
C LEU A 11 4.20 -8.76 -7.24
N PRO A 12 3.11 -9.53 -7.00
CA PRO A 12 2.71 -10.61 -7.90
C PRO A 12 2.47 -10.11 -9.33
N GLY A 13 2.92 -10.89 -10.31
CA GLY A 13 2.86 -10.52 -11.73
C GLY A 13 1.45 -10.24 -12.26
N TRP A 14 0.42 -10.86 -11.65
CA TRP A 14 -0.97 -10.60 -12.03
C TRP A 14 -1.43 -9.18 -11.67
N VAL A 15 -0.85 -8.57 -10.63
CA VAL A 15 -1.12 -7.16 -10.27
C VAL A 15 -0.30 -6.24 -11.16
N SER A 16 1.02 -6.48 -11.28
CA SER A 16 1.91 -5.60 -12.03
C SER A 16 1.57 -5.53 -13.53
N ASN A 17 1.06 -6.64 -14.08
CA ASN A 17 0.79 -6.79 -15.52
C ASN A 17 -0.71 -6.89 -15.84
N GLY A 18 -1.59 -6.68 -14.86
CA GLY A 18 -3.03 -6.93 -15.00
C GLY A 18 -3.78 -5.93 -15.88
N GLY A 19 -3.19 -4.77 -16.19
CA GLY A 19 -3.82 -3.76 -17.05
C GLY A 19 -5.15 -3.21 -16.50
N PHE A 20 -5.30 -3.21 -15.18
CA PHE A 20 -6.53 -2.84 -14.48
C PHE A 20 -6.90 -1.37 -14.66
N SER A 21 -8.20 -1.08 -14.66
CA SER A 21 -8.70 0.29 -14.50
C SER A 21 -8.34 0.84 -13.11
N ALA A 22 -8.41 2.17 -12.94
CA ALA A 22 -8.20 2.78 -11.63
C ALA A 22 -9.17 2.25 -10.57
N THR A 23 -10.43 2.02 -10.93
CA THR A 23 -11.44 1.47 -10.01
C THR A 23 -11.11 0.04 -9.59
N ASP A 24 -10.68 -0.80 -10.54
CA ASP A 24 -10.35 -2.20 -10.26
C ASP A 24 -9.09 -2.31 -9.41
N LEU A 25 -8.03 -1.57 -9.75
CA LEU A 25 -6.78 -1.60 -8.98
C LEU A 25 -6.98 -1.03 -7.57
N ASP A 26 -7.79 0.02 -7.40
CA ASP A 26 -8.15 0.55 -6.08
C ASP A 26 -8.90 -0.51 -5.25
N SER A 27 -9.81 -1.25 -5.89
CA SER A 27 -10.55 -2.34 -5.23
C SER A 27 -9.63 -3.50 -4.84
N ILE A 28 -8.67 -3.87 -5.70
CA ILE A 28 -7.65 -4.89 -5.41
C ILE A 28 -6.78 -4.45 -4.23
N MET A 29 -6.27 -3.22 -4.25
CA MET A 29 -5.46 -2.66 -3.18
C MET A 29 -6.23 -2.63 -1.85
N LYS A 30 -7.46 -2.12 -1.87
CA LYS A 30 -8.35 -2.11 -0.69
C LYS A 30 -8.57 -3.51 -0.14
N ASN A 31 -8.88 -4.47 -1.00
CA ASN A 31 -9.12 -5.85 -0.60
C ASN A 31 -7.87 -6.48 0.03
N HIS A 32 -6.70 -6.33 -0.59
CA HIS A 32 -5.45 -6.85 -0.04
C HIS A 32 -5.14 -6.26 1.34
N ILE A 33 -5.14 -4.93 1.47
CA ILE A 33 -4.85 -4.25 2.74
C ILE A 33 -5.86 -4.66 3.82
N THR A 34 -7.15 -4.72 3.47
CA THR A 34 -8.18 -5.10 4.44
C THR A 34 -7.95 -6.53 4.94
N ASN A 35 -7.71 -7.49 4.06
CA ASN A 35 -7.50 -8.89 4.47
C ASN A 35 -6.26 -9.05 5.35
N GLU A 36 -5.11 -8.52 4.94
CA GLU A 36 -3.86 -8.62 5.72
C GLU A 36 -3.97 -7.93 7.08
N VAL A 37 -4.43 -6.68 7.10
CA VAL A 37 -4.49 -5.88 8.33
C VAL A 37 -5.53 -6.43 9.30
N THR A 38 -6.69 -6.88 8.81
CA THR A 38 -7.71 -7.49 9.68
C THR A 38 -7.30 -8.87 10.19
N HIS A 39 -6.58 -9.66 9.40
CA HIS A 39 -6.06 -10.97 9.82
C HIS A 39 -5.15 -10.86 11.05
N TYR A 40 -4.28 -9.84 11.08
CA TYR A 40 -3.35 -9.59 12.19
C TYR A 40 -3.82 -8.52 13.18
N LYS A 41 -5.11 -8.14 13.16
CA LYS A 41 -5.66 -7.06 13.98
C LYS A 41 -5.31 -7.22 15.47
N GLY A 42 -4.74 -6.17 16.06
CA GLY A 42 -4.34 -6.13 17.48
C GLY A 42 -3.07 -6.94 17.82
N GLN A 43 -2.46 -7.62 16.85
CA GLN A 43 -1.24 -8.41 17.07
C GLN A 43 0.03 -7.62 16.73
N LEU A 44 -0.07 -6.59 15.89
CA LEU A 44 1.07 -5.80 15.44
C LEU A 44 1.00 -4.38 15.99
N TYR A 45 2.10 -3.92 16.61
CA TYR A 45 2.18 -2.55 17.12
C TYR A 45 2.23 -1.47 16.01
N ALA A 46 2.65 -1.85 14.80
CA ALA A 46 2.79 -0.96 13.66
C ALA A 46 2.77 -1.71 12.32
N TRP A 47 2.41 -0.98 11.25
CA TRP A 47 2.41 -1.41 9.85
C TRP A 47 3.19 -0.41 8.99
N ASP A 48 4.09 -0.93 8.16
CA ASP A 48 4.53 -0.23 6.96
C ASP A 48 3.42 -0.38 5.92
N VAL A 49 2.64 0.69 5.72
CA VAL A 49 1.49 0.68 4.83
C VAL A 49 1.91 0.86 3.39
N VAL A 50 2.81 1.82 3.15
CA VAL A 50 3.41 2.07 1.84
C VAL A 50 4.92 2.08 2.02
N ASN A 51 5.63 1.32 1.18
CA ASN A 51 7.08 1.27 1.18
C ASN A 51 7.65 1.90 -0.10
N GLU A 52 8.67 2.75 0.04
CA GLU A 52 9.52 3.28 -1.04
C GLU A 52 8.74 3.97 -2.17
N ALA A 53 7.89 4.93 -1.78
CA ALA A 53 7.01 5.65 -2.70
C ALA A 53 7.71 6.78 -3.47
N PHE A 54 8.92 7.16 -3.06
CA PHE A 54 9.66 8.27 -3.64
C PHE A 54 10.97 7.83 -4.29
N ASN A 55 11.42 8.60 -5.27
CA ASN A 55 12.78 8.57 -5.81
C ASN A 55 13.70 9.45 -4.95
N GLU A 56 15.01 9.39 -5.21
CA GLU A 56 16.05 10.19 -4.54
C GLU A 56 15.83 11.70 -4.62
N ASP A 57 15.16 12.18 -5.67
CA ASP A 57 14.85 13.60 -5.88
C ASP A 57 13.51 14.03 -5.24
N GLY A 58 12.88 13.15 -4.46
CA GLY A 58 11.59 13.37 -3.81
C GLY A 58 10.38 13.28 -4.73
N THR A 59 10.57 13.01 -6.03
CA THR A 59 9.44 12.73 -6.94
C THR A 59 8.83 11.36 -6.66
N TYR A 60 7.58 11.14 -7.08
CA TYR A 60 6.94 9.84 -6.94
C TYR A 60 7.64 8.78 -7.79
N ARG A 61 7.89 7.62 -7.19
CA ARG A 61 8.40 6.44 -7.89
C ARG A 61 7.33 5.86 -8.82
N SER A 62 7.72 5.59 -10.06
CA SER A 62 6.86 4.89 -11.03
C SER A 62 6.53 3.48 -10.51
N SER A 63 5.25 3.17 -10.43
CA SER A 63 4.71 1.86 -10.02
C SER A 63 3.32 1.67 -10.61
N VAL A 64 2.82 0.43 -10.67
CA VAL A 64 1.44 0.20 -11.14
C VAL A 64 0.41 0.98 -10.30
N PHE A 65 0.67 1.17 -9.00
CA PHE A 65 -0.18 1.97 -8.13
C PHE A 65 -0.14 3.45 -8.50
N TYR A 66 1.05 4.06 -8.56
CA TYR A 66 1.17 5.49 -8.88
C TYR A 66 0.69 5.81 -10.31
N ASN A 67 1.07 4.98 -11.29
CA ASN A 67 0.75 5.24 -12.69
C ASN A 67 -0.76 5.14 -12.97
N THR A 68 -1.48 4.28 -12.24
CA THR A 68 -2.91 4.04 -12.47
C THR A 68 -3.81 4.83 -11.50
N LEU A 69 -3.40 4.99 -10.23
CA LEU A 69 -4.22 5.64 -9.19
C LEU A 69 -3.78 7.09 -8.89
N GLY A 70 -2.64 7.53 -9.42
CA GLY A 70 -2.01 8.79 -9.06
C GLY A 70 -1.54 8.82 -7.60
N SER A 71 -1.03 9.97 -7.14
CA SER A 71 -0.49 10.14 -5.78
C SER A 71 -1.49 9.86 -4.65
N GLY A 72 -2.79 9.91 -4.95
CA GLY A 72 -3.86 9.62 -4.00
C GLY A 72 -3.86 8.18 -3.45
N PHE A 73 -3.15 7.24 -4.09
CA PHE A 73 -3.06 5.85 -3.64
C PHE A 73 -2.52 5.72 -2.21
N ILE A 74 -1.59 6.59 -1.80
CA ILE A 74 -1.00 6.58 -0.45
C ILE A 74 -2.09 6.87 0.58
N ALA A 75 -2.82 7.98 0.43
CA ALA A 75 -3.87 8.35 1.38
C ALA A 75 -4.96 7.26 1.49
N LYS A 76 -5.33 6.65 0.35
CA LYS A 76 -6.28 5.54 0.33
C LYS A 76 -5.75 4.31 1.07
N ALA A 77 -4.51 3.91 0.83
CA ALA A 77 -3.90 2.76 1.50
C ALA A 77 -3.90 2.93 3.03
N PHE A 78 -3.56 4.13 3.53
CA PHE A 78 -3.63 4.46 4.96
C PHE A 78 -5.06 4.43 5.49
N ALA A 79 -6.03 4.96 4.76
CA ALA A 79 -7.44 4.91 5.17
C ALA A 79 -7.93 3.45 5.29
N TYR A 80 -7.53 2.57 4.37
CA TYR A 80 -7.89 1.15 4.40
C TYR A 80 -7.19 0.42 5.54
N ALA A 81 -5.90 0.68 5.79
CA ALA A 81 -5.17 0.10 6.90
C ALA A 81 -5.77 0.54 8.25
N HIS A 82 -6.08 1.84 8.41
CA HIS A 82 -6.71 2.36 9.62
C HIS A 82 -8.09 1.74 9.88
N ALA A 83 -8.89 1.53 8.83
CA ALA A 83 -10.17 0.86 8.96
C ALA A 83 -10.04 -0.62 9.40
N GLY A 84 -8.97 -1.31 8.97
CA GLY A 84 -8.69 -2.69 9.36
C GLY A 84 -8.24 -2.83 10.81
N ASP A 85 -7.28 -2.00 11.24
CA ASP A 85 -6.77 -1.95 12.60
C ASP A 85 -6.51 -0.50 13.06
N PRO A 86 -7.48 0.13 13.73
CA PRO A 86 -7.32 1.49 14.24
C PRO A 86 -6.27 1.64 15.34
N SER A 87 -5.81 0.54 15.94
CA SER A 87 -4.87 0.56 17.07
C SER A 87 -3.40 0.52 16.65
N ALA A 88 -3.11 0.03 15.44
CA ALA A 88 -1.76 -0.05 14.91
C ALA A 88 -1.24 1.33 14.49
N LYS A 89 0.05 1.61 14.75
CA LYS A 89 0.73 2.77 14.18
C LYS A 89 0.96 2.55 12.69
N LEU A 90 0.57 3.51 11.86
CA LEU A 90 0.72 3.40 10.39
C LEU A 90 1.91 4.25 9.93
N SER A 91 2.81 3.66 9.15
CA SER A 91 3.99 4.33 8.60
C SER A 91 4.08 4.23 7.08
N LEU A 92 4.66 5.27 6.49
CA LEU A 92 5.29 5.22 5.17
C LEU A 92 6.77 5.00 5.47
N ASN A 93 7.32 3.93 4.92
CA ASN A 93 8.72 3.55 5.12
C ASN A 93 9.49 3.80 3.82
N ASP A 94 10.65 4.43 3.91
CA ASP A 94 11.52 4.74 2.76
C ASP A 94 12.99 4.70 3.21
N TYR A 95 13.92 4.74 2.26
CA TYR A 95 15.36 4.80 2.51
C TYR A 95 15.97 6.11 1.99
N ASN A 96 17.24 6.33 2.38
CA ASN A 96 18.03 7.57 2.22
C ASN A 96 17.51 8.77 3.04
#